data_AF-A0A9W6XGJ9-F1
#
_entry.id   AF-A0A9W6XGJ9-F1
#
_cell.length_a   1.000
_cell.length_b   1.000
_cell.length_c   1.000
_cell.angle_alpha   90.00
_cell.angle_beta   90.00
_cell.angle_gamma   90.00
#
_symmetry.space_group_name_H-M   'P 1'
#
loop_
_entity.id
_entity.type
_entity.pdbx_description
1 polymer ?
#
loop_
_entity_poly.entity_id
_entity_poly.type
_entity_poly.pdbx_seq_one_letter_code
_entity_poly.pdbx_strand_id
1 'polypeptide(L)'
;MKGKCFNCGKYGHFKNECKSKRVGGASGHAATSDQCGNEDAESRCVFQVNSTPESAEAVWIIDSGAPSHMTGSPDLLNDLIKVASDIVVTTASGMKLSATHRGTASLPLVSGGTCTLDNVLYVPGLQRNLVNLSKVEAAGLTATFTREHCVITSGHDKLVATRRSNGLNIVSAYSIKYSAEVGYASGDQPDDLAV
;
A
#
# COMPACT_ATOMS: atom_id res chain seq x y z
N MET A 1 38.29 23.46 -6.14
CA MET A 1 37.38 24.62 -6.16
C MET A 1 36.45 24.53 -4.96
N LYS A 2 36.30 25.60 -4.15
CA LYS A 2 35.38 25.60 -2.99
C LYS A 2 33.94 25.88 -3.47
N GLY A 3 32.98 25.05 -3.05
CA GLY A 3 31.59 25.06 -3.50
C GLY A 3 30.72 26.16 -2.87
N LYS A 4 29.39 26.04 -3.03
CA LYS A 4 28.39 26.95 -2.45
C LYS A 4 28.22 26.71 -0.95
N CYS A 5 28.22 27.77 -0.15
CA CYS A 5 28.04 27.70 1.31
C CYS A 5 26.58 27.42 1.70
N PHE A 6 26.34 26.38 2.50
CA PHE A 6 25.01 25.99 3.01
C PHE A 6 24.48 26.84 4.19
N ASN A 7 25.19 27.90 4.59
CA ASN A 7 24.73 28.84 5.62
C ASN A 7 24.26 30.16 5.00
N CYS A 8 25.09 30.79 4.15
CA CYS A 8 24.78 32.10 3.56
C CYS A 8 24.52 32.07 2.04
N GLY A 9 24.67 30.91 1.39
CA GLY A 9 24.43 30.76 -0.05
C GLY A 9 25.52 31.30 -0.98
N LYS A 10 26.61 31.90 -0.47
CA LYS A 10 27.72 32.44 -1.29
C LYS A 10 28.74 31.36 -1.68
N TYR A 11 29.42 31.53 -2.81
CA TYR A 11 30.48 30.62 -3.30
C TYR A 11 31.85 30.96 -2.72
N GLY A 12 32.79 30.01 -2.79
CA GLY A 12 34.20 30.21 -2.43
C GLY A 12 34.57 29.82 -0.99
N HIS A 13 33.61 29.35 -0.19
CA HIS A 13 33.84 28.80 1.16
C HIS A 13 32.76 27.78 1.53
N PHE A 14 33.09 26.83 2.39
CA PHE A 14 32.10 25.87 2.93
C PHE A 14 31.47 26.40 4.23
N LYS A 15 30.39 25.76 4.69
CA LYS A 15 29.60 26.20 5.86
C LYS A 15 30.45 26.43 7.13
N ASN A 16 31.48 25.61 7.34
CA ASN A 16 32.43 25.70 8.45
C ASN A 16 33.36 26.93 8.40
N GLU A 17 33.51 27.55 7.23
CA GLU A 17 34.36 28.74 7.00
C GLU A 17 33.52 30.03 6.86
N CYS A 18 32.21 29.96 7.13
CA CYS A 18 31.29 31.07 6.91
C CYS A 18 31.38 32.11 8.03
N LYS A 19 31.76 33.35 7.68
CA LYS A 19 31.83 34.50 8.61
C LYS A 19 30.48 35.16 8.92
N SER A 20 29.37 34.67 8.35
CA SER A 20 28.02 35.19 8.60
C SER A 20 27.42 34.61 9.90
N LYS A 21 26.66 35.42 10.66
CA LYS A 21 26.02 34.97 11.90
C LYS A 21 25.18 33.71 11.65
N ARG A 22 25.28 32.72 12.54
CA ARG A 22 24.48 31.49 12.46
C ARG A 22 23.00 31.87 12.63
N VAL A 23 22.18 31.57 11.64
CA VAL A 23 20.72 31.59 11.80
C VAL A 23 20.38 30.27 12.48
N GLY A 24 20.04 30.32 13.76
CA GLY A 24 19.74 29.13 14.54
C GLY A 24 18.76 29.43 15.66
N GLY A 25 17.87 28.48 15.87
CA GLY A 25 17.27 28.18 17.16
C GLY A 25 16.55 26.84 17.04
N ALA A 26 16.61 25.89 17.96
CA ALA A 26 17.57 25.52 19.00
C ALA A 26 17.15 24.10 19.45
N SER A 27 18.08 23.25 19.90
CA SER A 27 17.81 21.95 20.52
C SER A 27 17.61 22.09 22.04
N GLY A 28 16.77 21.24 22.64
CA GLY A 28 16.69 21.04 24.10
C GLY A 28 15.80 19.84 24.47
N HIS A 29 16.34 18.86 25.20
CA HIS A 29 15.63 17.73 25.81
C HIS A 29 15.04 18.13 27.19
N ALA A 30 13.77 17.76 27.46
CA ALA A 30 13.26 17.23 28.74
C ALA A 30 11.75 16.96 28.64
N ALA A 31 11.28 15.89 29.30
CA ALA A 31 9.95 15.32 29.21
C ALA A 31 8.80 16.22 29.71
N THR A 32 7.60 16.04 29.14
CA THR A 32 6.32 15.81 29.84
C THR A 32 5.24 15.43 28.82
N SER A 33 4.33 14.57 29.28
CA SER A 33 3.12 14.08 28.63
C SER A 33 2.19 15.19 28.15
N ASP A 34 1.68 15.10 26.93
CA ASP A 34 0.28 14.72 26.65
C ASP A 34 -0.09 15.01 25.18
N GLN A 35 -0.63 13.97 24.54
CA GLN A 35 -1.63 13.99 23.47
C GLN A 35 -1.37 14.83 22.21
N CYS A 36 -0.98 14.15 21.11
CA CYS A 36 -1.51 14.48 19.79
C CYS A 36 -2.44 13.34 19.36
N GLY A 37 -3.70 13.69 19.12
CA GLY A 37 -4.75 12.75 18.70
C GLY A 37 -4.33 12.04 17.41
N ASN A 38 -4.38 10.72 17.47
CA ASN A 38 -4.15 9.87 16.32
C ASN A 38 -5.39 9.96 15.42
N GLU A 39 -5.24 10.52 14.23
CA GLU A 39 -6.22 10.31 13.17
C GLU A 39 -5.88 8.98 12.47
N ASP A 40 -5.93 7.90 13.24
CA ASP A 40 -5.95 6.54 12.69
C ASP A 40 -7.29 6.36 11.99
N ALA A 41 -7.34 6.73 10.72
CA ALA A 41 -8.35 6.18 9.83
C ALA A 41 -8.00 4.70 9.62
N GLU A 42 -8.41 3.87 10.60
CA GLU A 42 -8.42 2.41 10.56
C GLU A 42 -8.86 1.98 9.16
N SER A 43 -7.91 1.47 8.37
CA SER A 43 -8.19 1.02 7.02
C SER A 43 -8.85 -0.35 7.14
N ARG A 44 -10.17 -0.38 7.01
CA ARG A 44 -10.95 -1.61 7.11
C ARG A 44 -10.99 -2.31 5.76
N CYS A 45 -10.97 -3.63 5.79
CA CYS A 45 -11.30 -4.46 4.64
C CYS A 45 -12.65 -5.10 4.93
N VAL A 46 -13.63 -4.90 4.05
CA VAL A 46 -14.98 -5.48 4.20
C VAL A 46 -15.21 -6.50 3.10
N PHE A 47 -15.47 -7.75 3.49
CA PHE A 47 -15.80 -8.83 2.56
C PHE A 47 -17.29 -8.78 2.25
N GLN A 48 -17.63 -8.63 0.97
CA GLN A 48 -19.00 -8.69 0.50
C GLN A 48 -19.08 -9.58 -0.73
N VAL A 49 -19.96 -10.59 -0.68
CA VAL A 49 -20.18 -11.50 -1.81
C VAL A 49 -21.27 -10.92 -2.70
N ASN A 50 -20.89 -10.20 -3.75
CA ASN A 50 -21.80 -9.74 -4.81
C ASN A 50 -21.24 -10.19 -6.18
N SER A 51 -22.03 -10.89 -6.98
CA SER A 51 -21.62 -11.38 -8.30
C SER A 51 -21.94 -10.34 -9.39
N THR A 52 -20.93 -9.88 -10.13
CA THR A 52 -21.07 -8.93 -11.26
C THR A 52 -20.22 -9.33 -12.46
N PRO A 53 -20.61 -8.96 -13.71
CA PRO A 53 -19.93 -9.40 -14.93
C PRO A 53 -18.54 -8.80 -15.13
N GLU A 54 -17.70 -9.57 -15.82
CA GLU A 54 -16.25 -9.43 -16.01
C GLU A 54 -15.88 -8.17 -16.82
N SER A 55 -15.39 -7.13 -16.12
CA SER A 55 -14.81 -5.90 -16.69
C SER A 55 -13.33 -6.09 -17.02
N ALA A 56 -12.80 -5.26 -17.94
CA ALA A 56 -11.38 -5.19 -18.30
C ALA A 56 -10.49 -5.24 -17.04
N GLU A 57 -9.62 -6.25 -16.97
CA GLU A 57 -9.04 -6.70 -15.70
C GLU A 57 -8.25 -5.60 -14.97
N ALA A 58 -8.76 -5.19 -13.82
CA ALA A 58 -8.03 -4.35 -12.88
C ALA A 58 -6.89 -5.15 -12.25
N VAL A 59 -5.65 -4.87 -12.66
CA VAL A 59 -4.45 -5.52 -12.10
C VAL A 59 -3.98 -4.74 -10.89
N TRP A 60 -3.94 -5.40 -9.72
CA TRP A 60 -3.42 -4.84 -8.47
C TRP A 60 -2.15 -5.55 -8.03
N ILE A 61 -1.21 -4.80 -7.42
CA ILE A 61 0.04 -5.33 -6.89
C ILE A 61 0.00 -5.25 -5.38
N ILE A 62 0.32 -6.36 -4.70
CA ILE A 62 0.59 -6.35 -3.26
C ILE A 62 1.98 -5.74 -3.04
N ASP A 63 2.02 -4.60 -2.36
CA ASP A 63 3.24 -3.80 -2.20
C ASP A 63 3.40 -3.36 -0.73
N SER A 64 4.42 -3.87 -0.07
CA SER A 64 4.78 -3.46 1.30
C SER A 64 5.47 -2.10 1.35
N GLY A 65 6.00 -1.60 0.22
CA GLY A 65 6.60 -0.29 0.11
C GLY A 65 5.61 0.84 -0.17
N ALA A 66 4.34 0.50 -0.46
CA ALA A 66 3.30 1.49 -0.70
C ALA A 66 2.82 2.12 0.62
N PRO A 67 2.72 3.46 0.74
CA PRO A 67 2.22 4.11 1.95
C PRO A 67 0.71 3.96 2.18
N SER A 68 -0.07 3.68 1.13
CA SER A 68 -1.52 3.44 1.21
C SER A 68 -1.97 2.56 0.05
N HIS A 69 -3.22 2.11 0.06
CA HIS A 69 -3.87 1.64 -1.17
C HIS A 69 -3.97 2.81 -2.14
N MET A 70 -3.55 2.60 -3.40
CA MET A 70 -3.49 3.68 -4.39
C MET A 70 -3.83 3.17 -5.79
N THR A 71 -4.48 4.02 -6.58
CA THR A 71 -4.72 3.78 -8.00
C THR A 71 -4.59 5.08 -8.80
N GLY A 72 -4.12 4.96 -10.05
CA GLY A 72 -4.17 6.04 -11.03
C GLY A 72 -5.43 6.01 -11.90
N SER A 73 -6.34 5.05 -11.68
CA SER A 73 -7.57 4.88 -12.46
C SER A 73 -8.80 5.20 -11.60
N PRO A 74 -9.54 6.28 -11.89
CA PRO A 74 -10.73 6.64 -11.12
C PRO A 74 -11.88 5.64 -11.33
N ASP A 75 -11.91 4.94 -12.48
CA ASP A 75 -12.96 3.95 -12.82
C ASP A 75 -12.90 2.70 -11.93
N LEU A 76 -11.82 2.52 -11.18
CA LEU A 76 -11.66 1.43 -10.21
C LEU A 76 -12.18 1.79 -8.81
N LEU A 77 -12.64 3.03 -8.62
CA LEU A 77 -13.06 3.55 -7.34
C LEU A 77 -14.57 3.80 -7.32
N ASN A 78 -15.19 3.45 -6.19
CA ASN A 78 -16.52 3.87 -5.83
C ASN A 78 -16.44 4.93 -4.73
N ASP A 79 -17.54 5.64 -4.49
CA ASP A 79 -17.70 6.60 -3.40
C ASP A 79 -16.55 7.63 -3.32
N LEU A 80 -16.16 8.19 -4.48
CA LEU A 80 -15.05 9.15 -4.53
C LEU A 80 -15.38 10.40 -3.74
N ILE A 81 -14.53 10.68 -2.75
CA ILE A 81 -14.57 11.87 -1.91
C ILE A 81 -13.25 12.61 -2.07
N LYS A 82 -13.32 13.93 -2.28
CA LYS A 82 -12.12 14.77 -2.37
C LYS A 82 -11.35 14.72 -1.05
N VAL A 83 -10.03 14.60 -1.11
CA VAL A 83 -9.19 14.64 0.10
C VAL A 83 -9.18 16.07 0.69
N ALA A 84 -9.22 16.18 2.01
CA ALA A 84 -9.31 17.47 2.70
C ALA A 84 -7.99 18.26 2.66
N SER A 85 -6.86 17.56 2.51
CA SER A 85 -5.51 18.11 2.49
C SER A 85 -4.69 17.50 1.36
N ASP A 86 -3.64 18.20 0.96
CA ASP A 86 -2.72 17.73 -0.08
C ASP A 86 -1.92 16.52 0.42
N ILE A 87 -2.20 15.35 -0.15
CA ILE A 87 -1.44 14.12 0.11
C ILE A 87 -0.44 13.93 -1.03
N VAL A 88 0.85 14.08 -0.73
CA VAL A 88 1.93 13.92 -1.71
C VAL A 88 2.53 12.52 -1.63
N VAL A 89 2.54 11.82 -2.76
CA VAL A 89 3.17 10.50 -2.95
C VAL A 89 4.48 10.69 -3.69
N THR A 90 5.57 10.16 -3.13
CA THR A 90 6.88 10.14 -3.82
C THR A 90 7.08 8.76 -4.46
N THR A 91 7.24 8.71 -5.77
CA THR A 91 7.47 7.46 -6.51
C THR A 91 8.91 6.96 -6.33
N ALA A 92 9.18 5.72 -6.72
CA ALA A 92 10.54 5.15 -6.74
C ALA A 92 11.52 5.94 -7.62
N SER A 93 11.04 6.68 -8.62
CA SER A 93 11.85 7.57 -9.45
C SER A 93 12.10 8.96 -8.82
N GLY A 94 11.56 9.23 -7.63
CA GLY A 94 11.64 10.52 -6.95
C GLY A 94 10.63 11.56 -7.45
N MET A 95 9.74 11.19 -8.37
CA MET A 95 8.65 12.08 -8.80
C MET A 95 7.64 12.26 -7.67
N LYS A 96 7.07 13.45 -7.57
CA LYS A 96 6.01 13.76 -6.61
C LYS A 96 4.67 13.82 -7.33
N LEU A 97 3.75 12.95 -6.94
CA LEU A 97 2.36 12.92 -7.39
C LEU A 97 1.47 13.35 -6.23
N SER A 98 0.30 13.92 -6.53
CA SER A 98 -0.66 14.34 -5.51
C SER A 98 -1.90 13.48 -5.58
N ALA A 99 -2.35 12.94 -4.45
CA ALA A 99 -3.66 12.31 -4.36
C ALA A 99 -4.73 13.40 -4.36
N THR A 100 -5.78 13.24 -5.14
CA THR A 100 -6.85 14.24 -5.29
C THR A 100 -8.15 13.82 -4.63
N HIS A 101 -8.39 12.50 -4.59
CA HIS A 101 -9.60 11.90 -4.04
C HIS A 101 -9.23 10.62 -3.30
N ARG A 102 -10.17 10.11 -2.51
CA ARG A 102 -10.15 8.77 -1.97
C ARG A 102 -11.50 8.11 -2.21
N GLY A 103 -11.52 6.79 -2.29
CA GLY A 103 -12.75 6.02 -2.43
C GLY A 103 -12.55 4.59 -1.93
N THR A 104 -13.44 3.71 -2.36
CA THR A 104 -13.36 2.27 -2.10
C THR A 104 -13.05 1.52 -3.39
N ALA A 105 -12.32 0.41 -3.32
CA ALA A 105 -12.04 -0.45 -4.47
C ALA A 105 -12.40 -1.91 -4.18
N SER A 106 -12.89 -2.62 -5.19
CA SER A 106 -13.24 -4.04 -5.05
C SER A 106 -12.13 -4.93 -5.62
N LEU A 107 -11.61 -5.83 -4.78
CA LEU A 107 -10.75 -6.93 -5.18
C LEU A 107 -11.57 -8.21 -5.27
N PRO A 108 -11.42 -9.02 -6.32
CA PRO A 108 -12.11 -10.30 -6.41
C PRO A 108 -11.59 -11.28 -5.33
N LEU A 109 -12.49 -12.12 -4.81
CA LEU A 109 -12.18 -13.18 -3.85
C LEU A 109 -12.13 -14.55 -4.52
N VAL A 110 -11.37 -15.48 -3.94
CA VAL A 110 -11.30 -16.87 -4.41
C VAL A 110 -12.65 -17.59 -4.34
N SER A 111 -13.51 -17.20 -3.41
CA SER A 111 -14.87 -17.72 -3.24
C SER A 111 -15.89 -17.20 -4.26
N GLY A 112 -15.50 -16.31 -5.18
CA GLY A 112 -16.39 -15.70 -6.17
C GLY A 112 -17.11 -14.42 -5.69
N GLY A 113 -16.77 -13.91 -4.50
CA GLY A 113 -17.20 -12.60 -4.01
C GLY A 113 -16.15 -11.48 -4.22
N THR A 114 -16.26 -10.39 -3.47
CA THR A 114 -15.26 -9.31 -3.46
C THR A 114 -14.83 -8.90 -2.04
N CYS A 115 -13.59 -8.45 -1.92
CA CYS A 115 -13.06 -7.72 -0.77
C CYS A 115 -13.04 -6.24 -1.12
N THR A 116 -13.62 -5.41 -0.27
CA THR A 116 -13.57 -3.96 -0.41
C THR A 116 -12.35 -3.42 0.33
N LEU A 117 -11.49 -2.71 -0.38
CA LEU A 117 -10.45 -1.87 0.18
C LEU A 117 -11.04 -0.50 0.49
N ASP A 118 -10.97 -0.08 1.75
CA ASP A 118 -11.35 1.28 2.14
C ASP A 118 -10.19 2.27 2.00
N ASN A 119 -10.53 3.56 1.87
CA ASN A 119 -9.58 4.68 1.84
C ASN A 119 -8.49 4.54 0.76
N VAL A 120 -8.86 4.07 -0.43
CA VAL A 120 -7.96 3.98 -1.58
C VAL A 120 -7.73 5.36 -2.16
N LEU A 121 -6.48 5.81 -2.24
CA LEU A 121 -6.13 7.11 -2.79
C LEU A 121 -6.16 7.07 -4.31
N TYR A 122 -6.83 8.05 -4.90
CA TYR A 122 -6.72 8.35 -6.32
C TYR A 122 -5.55 9.29 -6.57
N VAL A 123 -4.53 8.79 -7.27
CA VAL A 123 -3.29 9.50 -7.58
C VAL A 123 -3.12 9.58 -9.09
N PRO A 124 -3.58 10.68 -9.73
CA PRO A 124 -3.38 10.88 -11.17
C PRO A 124 -1.93 10.69 -11.59
N GLY A 125 -1.70 9.89 -12.64
CA GLY A 125 -0.36 9.60 -13.16
C GLY A 125 0.35 8.40 -12.51
N LEU A 126 -0.23 7.78 -11.47
CA LEU A 126 0.27 6.52 -10.93
C LEU A 126 0.08 5.38 -11.95
N GLN A 127 1.16 4.66 -12.24
CA GLN A 127 1.19 3.68 -13.34
C GLN A 127 0.61 2.31 -13.00
N ARG A 128 0.49 1.98 -11.71
CA ARG A 128 0.04 0.68 -11.22
C ARG A 128 -0.87 0.87 -10.01
N ASN A 129 -1.83 -0.04 -9.86
CA ASN A 129 -2.69 -0.08 -8.68
C ASN A 129 -1.97 -0.86 -7.58
N LEU A 130 -1.91 -0.29 -6.39
CA LEU A 130 -1.12 -0.80 -5.28
C LEU A 130 -2.03 -1.10 -4.09
N VAL A 131 -1.87 -2.28 -3.53
CA VAL A 131 -2.44 -2.68 -2.24
C VAL A 131 -1.32 -2.58 -1.22
N ASN A 132 -1.46 -1.67 -0.26
CA ASN A 132 -0.52 -1.59 0.86
C ASN A 132 -0.69 -2.83 1.75
N LEU A 133 0.36 -3.64 1.82
CA LEU A 133 0.37 -4.86 2.62
C LEU A 133 0.20 -4.59 4.12
N SER A 134 0.85 -3.55 4.65
CA SER A 134 0.78 -3.21 6.08
C SER A 134 -0.65 -2.86 6.50
N LYS A 135 -1.44 -2.26 5.60
CA LYS A 135 -2.87 -1.98 5.85
C LYS A 135 -3.74 -3.23 5.81
N VAL A 136 -3.41 -4.20 4.96
CA VAL A 136 -4.05 -5.53 4.96
C VAL A 136 -3.81 -6.21 6.31
N GLU A 137 -2.56 -6.19 6.80
CA GLU A 137 -2.19 -6.78 8.09
C GLU A 137 -2.86 -6.06 9.27
N ALA A 138 -2.90 -4.72 9.25
CA ALA A 138 -3.58 -3.91 10.26
C ALA A 138 -5.09 -4.20 10.33
N ALA A 139 -5.71 -4.58 9.20
CA ALA A 139 -7.11 -5.01 9.15
C ALA A 139 -7.33 -6.43 9.73
N GLY A 140 -6.30 -7.06 10.31
CA GLY A 140 -6.38 -8.40 10.90
C GLY A 140 -6.27 -9.55 9.90
N LEU A 141 -5.84 -9.26 8.67
CA LEU A 141 -5.65 -10.26 7.62
C LEU A 141 -4.20 -10.73 7.60
N THR A 142 -3.99 -11.99 7.21
CA THR A 142 -2.63 -12.55 7.09
C THR A 142 -2.26 -12.68 5.62
N ALA A 143 -1.07 -12.22 5.24
CA ALA A 143 -0.51 -12.47 3.93
C ALA A 143 0.60 -13.50 4.02
N THR A 144 0.45 -14.63 3.32
CA THR A 144 1.45 -15.69 3.24
C THR A 144 2.08 -15.70 1.85
N PHE A 145 3.39 -15.51 1.79
CA PHE A 145 4.15 -15.49 0.54
C PHE A 145 4.85 -16.83 0.31
N THR A 146 4.64 -17.42 -0.86
CA THR A 146 5.32 -18.62 -1.35
C THR A 146 6.19 -18.25 -2.57
N ARG A 147 6.88 -19.25 -3.13
CA ARG A 147 7.66 -19.06 -4.36
C ARG A 147 6.79 -18.64 -5.54
N GLU A 148 5.53 -19.06 -5.58
CA GLU A 148 4.66 -18.94 -6.75
C GLU A 148 3.58 -17.88 -6.59
N HIS A 149 3.19 -17.57 -5.35
CA HIS A 149 2.07 -16.70 -5.08
C HIS A 149 2.10 -16.14 -3.64
N CYS A 150 1.33 -15.09 -3.43
CA CYS A 150 0.82 -14.64 -2.13
C CYS A 150 -0.64 -15.07 -1.95
N VAL A 151 -1.02 -15.48 -0.74
CA VAL A 151 -2.41 -15.67 -0.31
C VAL A 151 -2.72 -14.70 0.82
N ILE A 152 -3.83 -13.99 0.74
CA ILE A 152 -4.39 -13.20 1.85
C ILE A 152 -5.51 -14.02 2.50
N THR A 153 -5.47 -14.19 3.82
CA THR A 153 -6.45 -14.95 4.60
C THR A 153 -7.05 -14.15 5.75
N SER A 154 -8.27 -14.52 6.16
CA SER A 154 -8.86 -14.12 7.45
C SER A 154 -9.15 -15.40 8.23
N GLY A 155 -8.35 -15.67 9.26
CA GLY A 155 -8.38 -16.98 9.93
C GLY A 155 -8.12 -18.13 8.94
N HIS A 156 -9.09 -19.03 8.81
CA HIS A 156 -9.01 -20.17 7.89
C HIS A 156 -9.51 -19.86 6.46
N ASP A 157 -10.14 -18.71 6.25
CA ASP A 157 -10.73 -18.36 4.96
C ASP A 157 -9.68 -17.73 4.03
N LYS A 158 -9.52 -18.33 2.84
CA LYS A 158 -8.69 -17.77 1.78
C LYS A 158 -9.47 -16.71 1.02
N LEU A 159 -8.95 -15.49 1.02
CA LEU A 159 -9.64 -14.33 0.48
C LEU A 159 -9.13 -14.01 -0.91
N VAL A 160 -7.82 -13.80 -1.05
CA VAL A 160 -7.23 -13.39 -2.33
C VAL A 160 -6.05 -14.30 -2.64
N ALA A 161 -6.06 -14.89 -3.84
CA ALA A 161 -4.91 -15.58 -4.41
C ALA A 161 -4.28 -14.67 -5.46
N THR A 162 -2.97 -14.48 -5.35
CA THR A 162 -2.20 -13.72 -6.33
C THR A 162 -1.45 -14.66 -7.26
N ARG A 163 -1.00 -14.18 -8.42
CA ARG A 163 0.03 -14.83 -9.23
C ARG A 163 1.33 -14.06 -9.11
N ARG A 164 2.46 -14.75 -8.88
CA ARG A 164 3.77 -14.10 -8.96
C ARG A 164 4.22 -13.93 -10.41
N SER A 165 4.59 -12.71 -10.79
CA SER A 165 5.09 -12.39 -12.13
C SER A 165 6.14 -11.29 -12.05
N ASN A 166 7.33 -11.52 -12.62
CA ASN A 166 8.45 -10.57 -12.58
C ASN A 166 8.78 -10.07 -11.16
N GLY A 167 8.66 -10.96 -10.16
CA GLY A 167 8.90 -10.64 -8.76
C GLY A 167 7.75 -9.95 -8.02
N LEU A 168 6.66 -9.62 -8.70
CA LEU A 168 5.48 -8.95 -8.13
C LEU A 168 4.35 -9.94 -7.86
N ASN A 169 3.62 -9.75 -6.78
CA ASN A 169 2.40 -10.51 -6.48
C ASN A 169 1.19 -9.77 -7.03
N ILE A 170 0.55 -10.35 -8.04
CA ILE A 170 -0.50 -9.71 -8.82
C ILE A 170 -1.87 -10.29 -8.48
N VAL A 171 -2.83 -9.42 -8.18
CA VAL A 171 -4.26 -9.74 -8.06
C VAL A 171 -4.96 -9.35 -9.36
N SER A 172 -5.69 -10.28 -9.95
CA SER A 172 -6.55 -10.11 -11.13
C SER A 172 -7.67 -11.16 -11.12
N ALA A 173 -8.72 -10.97 -11.93
CA ALA A 173 -9.78 -11.98 -12.04
C ALA A 173 -9.23 -13.35 -12.53
N TYR A 174 -8.28 -13.35 -13.46
CA TYR A 174 -7.61 -14.57 -13.93
C TYR A 174 -6.79 -15.31 -12.86
N SER A 175 -6.11 -14.60 -11.95
CA SER A 175 -5.30 -15.24 -10.89
C SER A 175 -6.16 -16.03 -9.90
N ILE A 176 -7.44 -15.68 -9.78
CA ILE A 176 -8.41 -16.37 -8.93
C ILE A 176 -8.98 -17.62 -9.61
N LYS A 177 -9.27 -17.55 -10.92
CA LYS A 177 -9.70 -18.72 -11.71
C LYS A 177 -8.64 -19.84 -11.65
N TYR A 178 -7.37 -19.49 -11.73
CA TYR A 178 -6.25 -20.45 -11.59
C TYR A 178 -6.21 -21.12 -10.21
N SER A 179 -6.43 -20.38 -9.11
CA SER A 179 -6.47 -20.99 -7.77
C SER A 179 -7.69 -21.87 -7.52
N ALA A 180 -8.80 -21.66 -8.23
CA ALA A 180 -10.01 -22.47 -8.12
C ALA A 180 -9.90 -23.80 -8.92
N GLU A 181 -9.24 -23.78 -10.08
CA GLU A 181 -9.09 -24.95 -10.96
C GLU A 181 -7.94 -25.88 -10.56
N VAL A 182 -6.86 -25.36 -9.96
CA VAL A 182 -5.67 -26.15 -9.61
C VAL A 182 -5.81 -26.87 -8.24
N GLY A 183 -6.94 -26.71 -7.55
CA GLY A 183 -7.24 -27.49 -6.35
C GLY A 183 -6.29 -27.21 -5.19
N TYR A 184 -6.44 -26.07 -4.51
CA TYR A 184 -5.98 -25.94 -3.13
C TYR A 184 -6.97 -26.64 -2.17
N ALA A 185 -7.23 -27.92 -2.41
CA ALA A 185 -7.94 -28.80 -1.50
C ALA A 185 -6.94 -29.38 -0.49
N SER A 186 -7.22 -29.18 0.80
CA SER A 186 -6.79 -29.99 1.96
C SER A 186 -5.44 -30.72 1.88
N GLY A 187 -4.43 -30.25 2.61
CA GLY A 187 -3.26 -31.08 2.89
C GLY A 187 -2.03 -30.31 3.35
N ASP A 188 -2.08 -29.74 4.54
CA ASP A 188 -0.91 -29.68 5.43
C ASP A 188 -1.42 -30.13 6.80
N GLN A 189 -1.52 -31.45 6.98
CA GLN A 189 -1.46 -32.01 8.33
C GLN A 189 -0.01 -31.85 8.79
N PRO A 190 0.23 -31.43 10.05
CA PRO A 190 1.54 -31.63 10.64
C PRO A 190 1.74 -33.13 10.77
N ASP A 191 2.66 -33.70 10.00
CA ASP A 191 3.19 -35.02 10.30
C ASP A 191 4.00 -34.90 11.59
N ASP A 192 3.33 -35.21 12.70
CA ASP A 192 3.98 -35.62 13.92
C ASP A 192 3.58 -37.07 14.24
N LEU A 193 4.62 -37.86 14.55
CA LEU A 193 4.67 -39.19 15.17
C LEU A 193 4.84 -40.48 14.33
N ALA A 194 5.94 -41.16 14.69
CA ALA A 194 6.32 -42.57 14.58
C ALA A 194 6.87 -43.04 13.21
N VAL A 195 8.09 -43.58 13.09
CA VAL A 195 8.81 -44.57 13.93
C VAL A 195 10.31 -44.27 13.99
#